data_AF-A0A928B7M3-F1
#
_entry.id   AF-A0A928B7M3-F1
#
_cell.length_a   1.000
_cell.length_b   1.000
_cell.length_c   1.000
_cell.angle_alpha   90.00
_cell.angle_beta   90.00
_cell.angle_gamma   90.00
#
_symmetry.space_group_name_H-M   'P 1'
#
loop_
_entity.id
_entity.type
_entity.pdbx_description
1 polymer ?
#
loop_
_entity_poly.entity_id
_entity_poly.type
_entity_poly.pdbx_seq_one_letter_code
_entity_poly.pdbx_strand_id
1 'polypeptide(L)'
;MENKEVKMNGTNGQRKFNFASDILGGQILSRLKTVDQYFIIYLFSLVIAFITFTLSVENTQLTMRRNQRELKNLKADYTAKAARLQYLSKRNEVEIRLEQHESSLQKPTDPAKTVKLVRRHN
;
A
#
# COMPACT_ATOMS: atom_id res chain seq x y z
N MET A 1 25.29 79.61 -28.53
CA MET A 1 26.14 79.29 -27.37
C MET A 1 25.28 79.62 -26.16
N GLU A 2 24.80 78.71 -25.32
CA GLU A 2 25.39 77.50 -24.76
C GLU A 2 24.25 76.53 -24.42
N ASN A 3 24.38 75.31 -24.91
CA ASN A 3 23.57 74.15 -24.53
C ASN A 3 23.89 73.83 -23.07
N LYS A 4 22.88 73.70 -22.19
CA LYS A 4 23.05 72.94 -20.96
C LYS A 4 22.02 71.84 -20.85
N GLU A 5 22.60 70.66 -20.84
CA GLU A 5 22.00 69.36 -21.01
C GLU A 5 20.92 69.06 -19.98
N VAL A 6 19.79 68.62 -20.53
CA VAL A 6 18.77 67.83 -19.86
C VAL A 6 19.44 66.57 -19.30
N LYS A 7 19.57 66.46 -17.97
CA LYS A 7 19.85 65.18 -17.31
C LYS A 7 18.54 64.50 -16.93
N MET A 8 18.01 63.71 -17.86
CA MET A 8 17.01 62.68 -17.57
C MET A 8 17.65 61.59 -16.71
N ASN A 9 17.40 61.58 -15.41
CA ASN A 9 17.70 60.42 -14.56
C ASN A 9 16.68 59.32 -14.85
N GLY A 10 16.97 58.51 -15.86
CA GLY A 10 16.34 57.22 -16.07
C GLY A 10 17.00 56.15 -15.21
N THR A 11 16.38 55.81 -14.09
CA THR A 11 16.51 54.48 -13.47
C THR A 11 15.14 54.01 -12.99
N ASN A 12 14.22 53.88 -13.95
CA ASN A 12 12.98 53.16 -13.75
C ASN A 12 13.32 51.65 -13.76
N GLY A 13 13.93 51.18 -12.67
CA GLY A 13 14.14 49.77 -12.41
C GLY A 13 12.78 49.13 -12.21
N GLN A 14 12.21 48.58 -13.28
CA GLN A 14 11.03 47.73 -13.19
C GLN A 14 11.38 46.54 -12.28
N ARG A 15 10.98 46.63 -11.02
CA ARG A 15 11.02 45.48 -10.10
C ARG A 15 10.09 44.44 -10.69
N LYS A 16 10.67 43.39 -11.27
CA LYS A 16 9.92 42.19 -11.67
C LYS A 16 9.25 41.66 -10.42
N PHE A 17 7.93 41.81 -10.32
CA PHE A 17 7.13 41.23 -9.24
C PHE A 17 7.16 39.72 -9.39
N ASN A 18 8.10 39.09 -8.69
CA ASN A 18 8.20 37.63 -8.63
C ASN A 18 7.22 37.16 -7.55
N PHE A 19 5.94 37.12 -7.90
CA PHE A 19 4.85 36.73 -7.00
C PHE A 19 5.10 35.38 -6.30
N ALA A 20 5.73 34.43 -7.02
CA ALA A 20 6.11 33.13 -6.47
C ALA A 20 7.16 33.24 -5.35
N SER A 21 8.19 34.07 -5.50
CA SER A 21 9.21 34.26 -4.45
C SER A 21 8.66 35.07 -3.27
N ASP A 22 7.73 35.98 -3.52
CA ASP A 22 7.13 36.82 -2.48
C ASP A 22 6.14 36.01 -1.60
N ILE A 23 5.47 35.01 -2.20
CA ILE A 23 4.63 34.04 -1.50
C ILE A 23 5.48 33.04 -0.72
N LEU A 24 6.50 32.44 -1.34
CA LEU A 24 7.40 31.49 -0.69
C LEU A 24 8.24 32.13 0.43
N GLY A 25 8.60 33.40 0.27
CA GLY A 25 9.38 34.17 1.24
C GLY A 25 8.57 34.78 2.39
N GLY A 26 7.24 34.58 2.43
CA GLY A 26 6.39 35.11 3.50
C GLY A 26 6.29 36.65 3.54
N GLN A 27 6.77 37.33 2.51
CA GLN A 27 6.83 38.79 2.44
C GLN A 27 5.45 39.42 2.23
N ILE A 28 4.49 38.64 1.71
CA ILE A 28 3.07 39.02 1.66
C ILE A 28 2.45 39.05 3.06
N LEU A 29 2.88 38.17 3.96
CA LEU A 29 2.35 38.01 5.31
C LEU A 29 2.83 39.10 6.26
N SER A 30 4.09 39.53 6.10
CA SER A 30 4.69 40.60 6.91
C SER A 30 4.15 42.00 6.63
N ARG A 31 3.35 42.17 5.57
CA ARG A 31 2.71 43.44 5.20
C ARG A 31 1.35 43.66 5.88
N LEU A 32 0.78 42.61 6.47
CA LEU A 32 -0.48 42.62 7.22
C LEU A 32 -0.20 42.79 8.73
N LYS A 33 -1.18 43.27 9.49
CA LYS A 33 -1.04 43.35 10.96
C LYS A 33 -0.75 41.96 11.52
N THR A 34 0.11 41.87 12.53
CA THR A 34 0.65 40.60 13.06
C THR A 34 -0.42 39.59 13.48
N VAL A 35 -1.58 40.06 13.94
CA VAL A 35 -2.72 39.20 14.32
C VAL A 35 -3.33 38.48 13.12
N ASP A 36 -3.45 39.16 11.98
CA ASP A 36 -4.01 38.59 10.75
C ASP A 36 -3.04 37.58 10.12
N GLN A 37 -1.73 37.80 10.28
CA GLN A 37 -0.70 36.88 9.81
C GLN A 37 -0.79 35.49 10.47
N TYR A 38 -0.97 35.42 11.80
CA TYR A 38 -1.10 34.13 12.49
C TYR A 38 -2.37 33.38 12.09
N PHE A 39 -3.47 34.09 11.84
CA PHE A 39 -4.72 33.48 11.39
C PHE A 39 -4.56 32.84 10.00
N ILE A 40 -3.86 33.51 9.08
CA ILE A 40 -3.61 32.98 7.73
C ILE A 40 -2.71 31.74 7.78
N ILE A 41 -1.64 31.77 8.59
CA ILE A 41 -0.76 30.60 8.78
C ILE A 41 -1.54 29.42 9.39
N TYR A 42 -2.40 29.69 10.37
CA TYR A 42 -3.24 28.69 10.99
C TYR A 42 -4.16 28.02 9.97
N LEU A 43 -4.88 28.82 9.17
CA LEU A 43 -5.77 28.30 8.13
C LEU A 43 -5.00 27.51 7.06
N PHE A 44 -3.86 28.03 6.62
CA PHE A 44 -3.02 27.36 5.63
C PHE A 44 -2.51 26.01 6.14
N SER A 45 -2.07 25.96 7.39
CA SER A 45 -1.64 24.72 8.05
C SER A 45 -2.79 23.71 8.17
N LEU A 46 -4.00 24.19 8.46
CA LEU A 46 -5.20 23.36 8.51
C LEU A 46 -5.50 22.71 7.15
N VAL A 47 -5.37 23.46 6.06
CA VAL A 47 -5.58 22.95 4.70
C VAL A 47 -4.52 21.91 4.34
N ILE A 48 -3.25 22.15 4.63
CA ILE A 48 -2.17 21.18 4.39
C ILE A 48 -2.41 19.91 5.21
N ALA A 49 -2.77 20.06 6.50
CA ALA A 49 -3.08 18.93 7.37
C ALA A 49 -4.26 18.11 6.83
N PHE A 50 -5.31 18.77 6.35
CA PHE A 50 -6.47 18.12 5.75
C PHE A 50 -6.12 17.31 4.50
N ILE A 51 -5.35 17.89 3.58
CA ILE A 51 -4.90 17.20 2.36
C ILE A 51 -4.02 16.00 2.74
N THR A 52 -3.07 16.19 3.65
CA THR A 52 -2.16 15.13 4.12
C THR A 52 -2.93 13.97 4.75
N PHE A 53 -3.92 14.27 5.60
CA PHE A 53 -4.76 13.27 6.22
C PHE A 53 -5.58 12.49 5.18
N THR A 54 -6.18 13.21 4.23
CA THR A 54 -6.98 12.61 3.14
C THR A 54 -6.15 11.64 2.30
N LEU A 55 -4.94 12.04 1.91
CA LEU A 55 -4.01 11.19 1.14
C LEU A 55 -3.54 9.97 1.97
N SER A 56 -3.32 10.13 3.27
CA SER A 56 -2.94 9.03 4.16
C SER A 56 -4.03 7.96 4.26
N VAL A 57 -5.30 8.39 4.34
CA VAL A 57 -6.45 7.49 4.35
C VAL A 57 -6.57 6.74 3.01
N GLU A 58 -6.40 7.44 1.88
CA GLU A 58 -6.45 6.83 0.55
C GLU A 58 -5.37 5.75 0.37
N ASN A 59 -4.13 6.04 0.78
CA ASN A 59 -3.03 5.06 0.74
C ASN A 59 -3.30 3.83 1.60
N THR A 60 -3.91 4.03 2.77
CA THR A 60 -4.29 2.93 3.67
C THR A 60 -5.37 2.05 3.04
N GLN A 61 -6.37 2.66 2.38
CA GLN A 61 -7.44 1.93 1.68
C GLN A 61 -6.90 1.11 0.50
N LEU A 62 -5.98 1.67 -0.28
CA LEU A 62 -5.34 0.96 -1.39
C LEU A 62 -4.54 -0.26 -0.88
N THR A 63 -3.83 -0.11 0.23
CA THR A 63 -3.06 -1.18 0.86
C THR A 63 -3.99 -2.27 1.39
N MET A 64 -5.08 -1.91 2.07
CA MET A 64 -6.09 -2.87 2.53
C MET A 64 -6.70 -3.67 1.38
N ARG A 65 -7.01 -3.03 0.24
CA ARG A 65 -7.56 -3.73 -0.93
C ARG A 65 -6.59 -4.74 -1.52
N ARG A 66 -5.29 -4.44 -1.55
CA ARG A 66 -4.24 -5.38 -1.99
C ARG A 66 -4.15 -6.57 -1.04
N ASN A 67 -4.06 -6.31 0.26
CA ASN A 67 -3.98 -7.36 1.29
C ASN A 67 -5.22 -8.27 1.27
N GLN A 68 -6.42 -7.72 1.08
CA GLN A 68 -7.63 -8.52 0.94
C GLN A 68 -7.63 -9.42 -0.30
N ARG A 69 -7.08 -8.96 -1.42
CA ARG A 69 -6.93 -9.79 -2.63
C ARG A 69 -5.96 -10.94 -2.38
N GLU A 70 -4.83 -10.67 -1.74
CA GLU A 70 -3.84 -11.69 -1.38
C GLU A 70 -4.43 -12.73 -0.43
N LEU A 71 -5.15 -12.30 0.62
CA LEU A 71 -5.83 -13.21 1.53
C LEU A 71 -6.90 -14.07 0.83
N LYS A 72 -7.65 -13.50 -0.12
CA LYS A 72 -8.63 -14.26 -0.91
C LYS A 72 -7.95 -15.31 -1.78
N ASN A 73 -6.87 -14.95 -2.47
CA ASN A 73 -6.11 -15.90 -3.30
C ASN A 73 -5.53 -17.03 -2.44
N LEU A 74 -4.92 -16.68 -1.30
CA LEU A 74 -4.35 -17.67 -0.40
C LEU A 74 -5.42 -18.62 0.15
N LYS A 75 -6.59 -18.09 0.51
CA LYS A 75 -7.74 -18.91 0.93
C LYS A 75 -8.22 -19.84 -0.18
N ALA A 76 -8.28 -19.36 -1.42
CA ALA A 76 -8.66 -20.18 -2.57
C ALA A 76 -7.67 -21.33 -2.80
N ASP A 77 -6.37 -21.05 -2.74
CA ASP A 77 -5.31 -22.06 -2.89
C ASP A 77 -5.38 -23.12 -1.79
N TYR A 78 -5.58 -22.69 -0.53
CA TYR A 78 -5.70 -23.61 0.59
C TYR A 78 -6.93 -24.50 0.44
N THR A 79 -8.05 -23.92 0.03
CA THR A 79 -9.30 -24.65 -0.21
C THR A 79 -9.14 -25.64 -1.36
N ALA A 80 -8.49 -25.24 -2.46
CA ALA A 80 -8.23 -26.12 -3.59
C ALA A 80 -7.30 -27.28 -3.21
N LYS A 81 -6.22 -27.02 -2.45
CA LYS A 81 -5.32 -28.06 -1.94
C LYS A 81 -6.01 -28.99 -0.97
N ALA A 82 -6.83 -28.46 -0.07
CA ALA A 82 -7.62 -29.27 0.87
C ALA A 82 -8.62 -30.16 0.13
N ALA A 83 -9.34 -29.62 -0.85
CA ALA A 83 -10.26 -30.39 -1.70
C ALA A 83 -9.52 -31.47 -2.50
N ARG A 84 -8.34 -31.16 -3.04
CA ARG A 84 -7.48 -32.14 -3.72
C ARG A 84 -7.04 -33.23 -2.75
N LEU A 85 -6.57 -32.89 -1.56
CA LEU A 85 -6.14 -33.86 -0.56
C LEU A 85 -7.31 -34.76 -0.12
N GLN A 86 -8.49 -34.17 0.09
CA GLN A 86 -9.69 -34.91 0.41
C GLN A 86 -10.07 -35.87 -0.72
N TYR A 87 -9.99 -35.42 -1.97
CA TYR A 87 -10.21 -36.25 -3.16
C TYR A 87 -9.21 -37.41 -3.23
N LEU A 88 -7.92 -37.14 -3.04
CA LEU A 88 -6.86 -38.15 -2.98
C LEU A 88 -7.01 -39.13 -1.81
N SER A 89 -7.54 -38.67 -0.68
CA SER A 89 -7.74 -39.52 0.50
C SER A 89 -8.91 -40.50 0.35
N LYS A 90 -9.78 -40.33 -0.67
CA LYS A 90 -10.84 -41.29 -0.94
C LYS A 90 -10.20 -42.61 -1.37
N ARG A 91 -10.47 -43.68 -0.61
CA ARG A 91 -9.98 -45.05 -0.88
C ARG A 91 -10.11 -45.48 -2.35
N ASN A 92 -11.19 -45.08 -3.02
CA ASN A 92 -11.42 -45.40 -4.43
C ASN A 92 -10.33 -44.86 -5.38
N GLU A 93 -9.82 -43.65 -5.14
CA GLU A 93 -8.72 -43.06 -5.95
C GLU A 93 -7.37 -43.70 -5.64
N VAL A 94 -7.14 -44.08 -4.39
CA VAL A 94 -5.93 -44.79 -3.96
C VAL A 94 -5.90 -46.18 -4.60
N GLU A 95 -7.04 -46.87 -4.66
CA GLU A 95 -7.21 -48.16 -5.34
C GLU A 95 -6.90 -48.05 -6.84
N ILE A 96 -7.47 -47.07 -7.54
CA ILE A 96 -7.21 -46.84 -8.98
C ILE A 96 -5.73 -46.53 -9.26
N ARG A 97 -5.07 -45.74 -8.40
CA ARG A 97 -3.64 -45.40 -8.57
C ARG A 97 -2.71 -46.56 -8.24
N LEU A 98 -3.06 -47.41 -7.28
CA LEU A 98 -2.31 -48.62 -6.96
C LEU A 98 -2.39 -49.63 -8.12
N GLU A 99 -3.56 -49.76 -8.75
CA GLU A 99 -3.74 -50.56 -9.98
C GLU A 99 -2.94 -49.99 -11.16
N GLN A 100 -2.91 -48.67 -11.35
CA GLN A 100 -2.15 -48.01 -12.43
C GLN A 100 -0.62 -48.09 -12.27
N HIS A 101 -0.12 -48.32 -11.05
CA HIS A 101 1.32 -48.44 -10.77
C HIS A 101 1.79 -49.90 -10.65
N GLU A 102 1.00 -50.87 -11.15
CA GLU A 102 1.30 -52.32 -11.13
C GLU A 102 1.67 -52.86 -9.73
N SER A 103 1.20 -52.20 -8.67
CA SER A 103 1.55 -52.56 -7.30
C SER A 103 0.62 -53.66 -6.79
N SER A 104 1.18 -54.76 -6.28
CA SER A 104 0.46 -55.96 -5.80
C SER A 104 -0.27 -55.79 -4.46
N LEU A 105 -0.56 -54.57 -4.05
CA LEU A 105 -1.24 -54.26 -2.79
C LEU A 105 -2.73 -54.62 -2.86
N GLN A 106 -3.04 -55.90 -2.64
CA GLN A 106 -4.41 -56.36 -2.46
C GLN A 106 -5.00 -55.86 -1.13
N LYS A 107 -6.28 -55.52 -1.22
CA LYS A 107 -7.15 -55.08 -0.12
C LYS A 107 -7.07 -56.09 1.05
N PRO A 108 -6.77 -55.67 2.29
CA PRO A 108 -7.03 -56.51 3.44
C PRO A 108 -8.56 -56.63 3.59
N THR A 109 -9.08 -57.85 3.49
CA THR A 109 -10.52 -58.17 3.59
C THR A 109 -11.11 -57.86 4.97
N ASP A 110 -10.27 -57.64 5.99
CA ASP A 110 -10.68 -57.34 7.36
C ASP A 110 -9.99 -56.05 7.82
N PRO A 111 -10.70 -55.04 8.38
CA PRO A 111 -10.05 -53.87 8.96
C PRO A 111 -9.04 -54.29 10.03
N ALA A 112 -7.81 -53.76 9.97
CA ALA A 112 -6.76 -54.09 10.91
C ALA A 112 -7.22 -53.80 12.36
N LYS A 113 -7.55 -54.88 13.10
CA LYS A 113 -7.76 -54.84 14.54
C LYS A 113 -6.40 -54.66 15.20
N THR A 114 -6.09 -53.41 15.54
CA THR A 114 -5.02 -52.99 16.46
C THR A 114 -3.61 -52.97 15.87
N VAL A 115 -3.07 -51.76 15.75
CA VAL A 115 -1.64 -51.52 15.55
C VAL A 115 -0.92 -51.75 16.89
N LYS A 116 -0.09 -52.80 16.99
CA LYS A 116 0.83 -52.94 18.13
C LYS A 116 2.04 -52.04 17.89
N LEU A 117 2.15 -50.96 18.67
CA LEU A 117 3.34 -50.13 18.74
C LEU A 117 4.49 -50.94 19.36
N VAL A 118 5.41 -51.44 18.52
CA VAL A 118 6.67 -52.00 19.01
C VAL A 118 7.58 -50.84 19.37
N ARG A 119 7.60 -50.49 20.66
CA ARG A 119 8.53 -49.52 21.23
C ARG A 119 9.93 -50.15 21.21
N ARG A 120 10.81 -49.71 20.30
CA ARG A 120 12.24 -50.02 20.39
C ARG A 120 12.79 -49.33 21.65
N HIS A 121 13.21 -50.14 22.62
CA HIS A 121 14.10 -49.68 23.68
C HIS A 121 15.50 -49.51 23.09
N ASN A 122 16.04 -48.29 23.18
CA ASN A 122 17.48 -48.05 23.15
C ASN A 122 18.07 -48.42 24.51
#